data_AF-A0A812MBM5-F1
#
_entry.id   AF-A0A812MBM5-F1
#
_cell.length_a   1.000
_cell.length_b   1.000
_cell.length_c   1.000
_cell.angle_alpha   90.00
_cell.angle_beta   90.00
_cell.angle_gamma   90.00
#
_symmetry.space_group_name_H-M   'P 1'
#
loop_
_entity.id
_entity.type
_entity.pdbx_description
1 polymer ?
#
loop_
_entity_poly.entity_id
_entity_poly.type
_entity_poly.pdbx_seq_one_letter_code
_entity_poly.pdbx_strand_id
1 'polypeptide(L)'
;MASEDQFIRTAWDWTLGGRKVECKSSRLSWLPSVSTWFVNFRSVKFQEAGVRTHAPFDDLYLVVDTSDAVHNVKHDLRTAVQRQGKATAAHGHRVMVKNKRNIPINRSACEAILQKLCPFPVDWTDKGRCQSIPEY
;
A
#
# COMPACT_ATOMS: atom_id res chain seq x y z
N MET A 1 -9.33 20.88 33.19
CA MET A 1 -10.09 19.79 32.55
C MET A 1 -9.75 19.83 31.07
N ALA A 2 -8.72 19.08 30.64
CA ALA A 2 -8.43 18.90 29.23
C ALA A 2 -9.21 17.67 28.78
N SER A 3 -10.07 17.82 27.77
CA SER A 3 -10.76 16.70 27.15
C SER A 3 -9.72 15.78 26.51
N GLU A 4 -9.71 14.55 26.97
CA GLU A 4 -9.03 13.44 26.30
C GLU A 4 -9.70 13.29 24.92
N ASP A 5 -9.05 13.82 23.89
CA ASP A 5 -9.39 13.53 22.50
C ASP A 5 -9.19 12.03 22.29
N GLN A 6 -10.28 11.29 22.54
CA GLN A 6 -10.39 9.88 22.25
C GLN A 6 -10.35 9.77 20.72
N PHE A 7 -9.16 9.55 20.16
CA PHE A 7 -8.99 9.23 18.75
C PHE A 7 -9.87 8.02 18.42
N ILE A 8 -11.06 8.27 17.88
CA ILE A 8 -11.89 7.22 17.31
C ILE A 8 -11.06 6.62 16.19
N ARG A 9 -10.57 5.38 16.38
CA ARG A 9 -9.97 4.62 15.29
C ARG A 9 -11.08 4.31 14.29
N THR A 10 -11.25 5.20 13.32
CA THR A 10 -12.08 4.94 12.15
C THR A 10 -11.50 3.74 11.39
N ALA A 11 -12.36 2.96 10.75
CA ALA A 11 -11.92 1.78 10.00
C ALA A 11 -11.26 2.14 8.64
N TRP A 12 -11.15 3.44 8.34
CA TRP A 12 -10.54 4.03 7.15
C TRP A 12 -9.93 5.39 7.55
N ASP A 13 -9.03 5.93 6.74
CA ASP A 13 -8.23 7.13 7.07
C ASP A 13 -8.92 8.44 6.64
N TRP A 14 -9.57 8.50 5.48
CA TRP A 14 -10.36 9.68 5.04
C TRP A 14 -11.48 9.33 4.06
N THR A 15 -12.27 10.32 3.67
CA THR A 15 -13.29 10.19 2.61
C THR A 15 -12.95 11.03 1.39
N LEU A 16 -13.12 10.48 0.19
CA LEU A 16 -12.88 11.16 -1.09
C LEU A 16 -14.07 10.93 -2.03
N GLY A 17 -14.81 11.98 -2.37
CA GLY A 17 -16.00 11.86 -3.21
C GLY A 17 -17.05 10.90 -2.65
N GLY A 18 -17.21 10.86 -1.32
CA GLY A 18 -18.13 9.94 -0.63
C GLY A 18 -17.61 8.51 -0.46
N ARG A 19 -16.42 8.18 -0.98
CA ARG A 19 -15.78 6.86 -0.84
C ARG A 19 -14.88 6.84 0.39
N LYS A 20 -14.89 5.75 1.14
CA LYS A 20 -14.01 5.52 2.28
C LYS A 20 -12.63 5.08 1.79
N VAL A 21 -11.57 5.73 2.26
CA VAL A 21 -10.22 5.50 1.79
C VAL A 21 -9.32 5.05 2.92
N GLU A 22 -8.68 3.91 2.74
CA GLU A 22 -7.57 3.41 3.57
C GLU A 22 -6.24 3.77 2.90
N CYS A 23 -5.24 4.10 3.69
CA CYS A 23 -3.89 4.39 3.28
C CYS A 23 -2.89 3.60 4.10
N LYS A 24 -1.88 3.08 3.42
CA LYS A 24 -0.72 2.48 4.07
C LYS A 24 0.55 2.98 3.41
N SER A 25 1.55 3.24 4.22
CA SER A 25 2.88 3.56 3.75
C SER A 25 3.85 2.41 3.98
N SER A 26 4.88 2.34 3.15
CA SER A 26 6.02 1.45 3.33
C SER A 26 7.22 2.07 2.63
N ARG A 27 8.38 2.04 3.30
CA ARG A 27 9.65 2.38 2.66
C ARG A 27 10.16 1.24 1.79
N LEU A 28 10.67 1.58 0.61
CA LEU A 28 11.40 0.67 -0.26
C LEU A 28 12.68 0.21 0.45
N SER A 29 12.78 -1.09 0.71
CA SER A 29 13.84 -1.67 1.54
C SER A 29 14.57 -2.79 0.80
N TRP A 30 15.88 -2.87 0.99
CA TRP A 30 16.67 -4.01 0.51
C TRP A 30 16.53 -5.19 1.49
N LEU A 31 16.34 -6.41 0.96
CA LEU A 31 16.31 -7.65 1.72
C LEU A 31 17.56 -8.48 1.36
N PRO A 32 18.63 -8.43 2.19
CA PRO A 32 19.91 -9.07 1.87
C PRO A 32 19.81 -10.58 1.70
N SER A 33 18.96 -11.25 2.50
CA SER A 33 18.86 -12.72 2.51
C SER A 33 18.42 -13.34 1.19
N VAL A 34 17.76 -12.57 0.33
CA VAL A 34 17.32 -13.00 -1.00
C VAL A 34 17.73 -12.02 -2.09
N SER A 35 18.65 -11.10 -1.76
CA SER A 35 19.18 -10.05 -2.63
C SER A 35 18.10 -9.37 -3.47
N THR A 36 17.06 -8.83 -2.83
CA THR A 36 15.98 -8.14 -3.56
C THR A 36 15.42 -6.94 -2.81
N TRP A 37 14.97 -5.95 -3.56
CA TRP A 37 14.19 -4.83 -3.03
C TRP A 37 12.74 -5.22 -2.82
N PHE A 38 12.10 -4.67 -1.79
CA PHE A 38 10.69 -4.92 -1.52
C PHE A 38 10.00 -3.75 -0.80
N VAL A 39 8.67 -3.76 -0.87
CA VAL A 39 7.76 -2.97 -0.04
C VAL A 39 6.80 -3.92 0.67
N ASN A 40 6.38 -3.55 1.89
CA ASN A 40 5.58 -4.42 2.74
C ASN A 40 4.56 -3.61 3.55
N PHE A 41 3.36 -3.50 3.00
CA PHE A 41 2.23 -2.87 3.66
C PHE A 41 1.53 -3.91 4.53
N ARG A 42 1.31 -3.57 5.80
CA ARG A 42 0.75 -4.50 6.79
C ARG A 42 -0.60 -4.02 7.27
N SER A 43 -1.35 -4.96 7.85
CA SER A 43 -2.60 -4.71 8.55
C SER A 43 -3.68 -4.10 7.67
N VAL A 44 -3.77 -4.54 6.42
CA VAL A 44 -4.83 -4.12 5.49
C VAL A 44 -6.08 -4.97 5.73
N LYS A 45 -7.18 -4.34 6.16
CA LYS A 45 -8.42 -5.05 6.51
C LYS A 45 -9.36 -5.11 5.31
N PHE A 46 -9.13 -6.05 4.40
CA PHE A 46 -10.09 -6.33 3.32
C PHE A 46 -11.36 -7.00 3.86
N GLN A 47 -12.44 -6.96 3.07
CA GLN A 47 -13.62 -7.76 3.34
C GLN A 47 -13.28 -9.26 3.24
N GLU A 48 -13.64 -10.01 4.28
CA GLU A 48 -13.44 -11.46 4.32
C GLU A 48 -14.70 -12.19 3.83
N ALA A 49 -14.49 -13.28 3.07
CA ALA A 49 -15.57 -14.10 2.57
C ALA A 49 -16.31 -14.76 3.75
N GLY A 50 -17.65 -14.63 3.78
CA GLY A 50 -18.50 -15.19 4.82
C GLY A 50 -18.75 -14.27 6.02
N VAL A 51 -18.12 -13.08 6.09
CA VAL A 51 -18.42 -12.07 7.11
C VAL A 51 -19.52 -11.14 6.59
N ARG A 52 -20.57 -10.93 7.39
CA ARG A 52 -21.72 -10.06 7.03
C ARG A 52 -21.40 -8.56 7.04
N THR A 53 -20.25 -8.17 7.55
CA THR A 53 -19.83 -6.77 7.62
C THR A 53 -19.27 -6.32 6.28
N HIS A 54 -19.63 -5.10 5.85
CA HIS A 54 -19.05 -4.48 4.67
C HIS A 54 -17.53 -4.29 4.81
N ALA A 55 -16.83 -4.18 3.67
CA ALA A 55 -15.45 -3.73 3.66
C ALA A 55 -15.32 -2.40 4.44
N PRO A 56 -14.29 -2.24 5.27
CA PRO A 56 -14.12 -1.02 6.06
C PRO A 56 -13.78 0.21 5.20
N PHE A 57 -13.27 0.00 3.98
CA PHE A 57 -12.95 1.03 3.00
C PHE A 57 -13.36 0.58 1.58
N ASP A 58 -13.51 1.56 0.68
CA ASP A 58 -13.82 1.36 -0.74
C ASP A 58 -12.56 1.44 -1.62
N ASP A 59 -11.59 2.26 -1.24
CA ASP A 59 -10.33 2.46 -1.95
C ASP A 59 -9.13 2.26 -1.00
N LEU A 60 -8.04 1.72 -1.54
CA LEU A 60 -6.76 1.58 -0.85
C LEU A 60 -5.69 2.37 -1.60
N TYR A 61 -5.04 3.30 -0.91
CA TYR A 61 -3.84 3.98 -1.38
C TYR A 61 -2.60 3.41 -0.70
N LEU A 62 -1.56 3.16 -1.48
CA LEU A 62 -0.27 2.65 -1.03
C LEU A 62 0.80 3.70 -1.30
N VAL A 63 1.43 4.17 -0.24
CA VAL A 63 2.49 5.17 -0.28
C VAL A 63 3.83 4.46 -0.23
N VAL A 64 4.57 4.49 -1.34
CA VAL A 64 5.95 3.98 -1.42
C VAL A 64 6.91 5.13 -1.17
N ASP A 65 7.59 5.09 -0.04
CA ASP A 65 8.67 6.00 0.32
C ASP A 65 9.99 5.45 -0.23
N THR A 66 10.68 6.24 -1.05
CA THR A 66 12.05 5.98 -1.52
C THR A 66 12.98 7.08 -1.02
N SER A 67 14.29 6.95 -1.29
CA SER A 67 15.27 7.97 -0.91
C SER A 67 15.17 9.28 -1.71
N ASP A 68 14.40 9.29 -2.79
CA ASP A 68 14.33 10.37 -3.76
C ASP A 68 12.90 10.88 -4.01
N ALA A 69 11.88 10.11 -3.64
CA ALA A 69 10.49 10.47 -3.88
C ALA A 69 9.52 9.73 -2.95
N VAL A 70 8.31 10.25 -2.89
CA VAL A 70 7.15 9.57 -2.33
C VAL A 70 6.15 9.30 -3.45
N HIS A 71 5.79 8.03 -3.62
CA HIS A 71 4.84 7.59 -4.64
C HIS A 71 3.51 7.16 -4.02
N ASN A 72 2.42 7.80 -4.42
CA ASN A 72 1.06 7.45 -4.02
C ASN A 72 0.41 6.61 -5.11
N VAL A 73 0.07 5.36 -4.81
CA VAL A 73 -0.53 4.42 -5.76
C VAL A 73 -1.92 3.99 -5.30
N LYS A 74 -2.93 4.16 -6.16
CA LYS A 74 -4.26 3.59 -5.92
C LYS A 74 -4.21 2.09 -6.25
N HIS A 75 -4.40 1.25 -5.24
CA HIS A 75 -4.32 -0.21 -5.36
C HIS A 75 -5.63 -0.83 -5.88
N ASP A 76 -5.53 -1.94 -6.60
CA ASP A 76 -6.67 -2.65 -7.21
C ASP A 76 -7.40 -3.63 -6.26
N LEU A 77 -6.98 -3.65 -4.99
CA LEU A 77 -7.46 -4.52 -3.91
C LEU A 77 -7.20 -6.02 -4.11
N ARG A 78 -6.39 -6.42 -5.10
CA ARG A 78 -6.17 -7.82 -5.48
C ARG A 78 -4.70 -8.16 -5.61
N THR A 79 -3.93 -7.32 -6.26
CA THR A 79 -2.54 -7.57 -6.60
C THR A 79 -1.68 -7.68 -5.35
N ALA A 80 -0.79 -8.67 -5.33
CA ALA A 80 0.20 -8.88 -4.27
C ALA A 80 -0.35 -8.97 -2.82
N VAL A 81 -1.67 -9.20 -2.66
CA VAL A 81 -2.30 -9.44 -1.37
C VAL A 81 -1.94 -10.85 -0.90
N GLN A 82 -1.20 -10.93 0.20
CA GLN A 82 -0.85 -12.18 0.86
C GLN A 82 -1.89 -12.53 1.93
N ARG A 83 -2.29 -13.81 1.96
CA ARG A 83 -3.13 -14.41 2.99
C ARG A 83 -2.28 -15.36 3.83
N GLN A 84 -2.36 -15.26 5.14
CA GLN A 84 -1.76 -16.18 6.11
C GLN A 84 -2.83 -16.92 6.93
N GLY A 85 -3.94 -17.33 6.28
CA GLY A 85 -5.02 -18.08 6.94
C GLY A 85 -5.54 -17.36 8.19
N LYS A 86 -5.62 -18.08 9.32
CA LYS A 86 -6.13 -17.58 10.62
C LYS A 86 -5.44 -16.30 11.13
N ALA A 87 -4.14 -16.13 10.86
CA ALA A 87 -3.42 -14.92 11.26
C ALA A 87 -3.91 -13.66 10.52
N THR A 88 -4.42 -13.83 9.30
CA THR A 88 -4.99 -12.74 8.48
C THR A 88 -6.25 -12.15 9.12
N ALA A 89 -7.11 -13.00 9.69
CA ALA A 89 -8.34 -12.54 10.35
C ALA A 89 -8.03 -11.63 11.54
N ALA A 90 -7.07 -12.06 12.38
CA ALA A 90 -6.65 -11.28 13.54
C ALA A 90 -5.92 -9.99 13.12
N HIS A 91 -4.91 -10.07 12.25
CA HIS A 91 -3.96 -8.98 12.03
C HIS A 91 -4.20 -8.15 10.75
N GLY A 92 -5.06 -8.64 9.86
CA GLY A 92 -5.24 -8.11 8.51
C GLY A 92 -4.30 -8.75 7.50
N HIS A 93 -4.49 -8.36 6.25
CA HIS A 93 -3.70 -8.82 5.11
C HIS A 93 -2.39 -8.03 5.00
N ARG A 94 -1.48 -8.60 4.21
CA ARG A 94 -0.24 -7.95 3.83
C ARG A 94 -0.24 -7.74 2.33
N VAL A 95 0.13 -6.54 1.86
CA VAL A 95 0.46 -6.32 0.45
C VAL A 95 1.98 -6.26 0.35
N MET A 96 2.57 -7.26 -0.33
CA MET A 96 4.04 -7.36 -0.42
C MET A 96 4.47 -7.57 -1.85
N VAL A 97 5.24 -6.61 -2.35
CA VAL A 97 5.84 -6.68 -3.69
C VAL A 97 7.34 -6.75 -3.55
N LYS A 98 7.94 -7.69 -4.29
CA LYS A 98 9.40 -7.87 -4.38
C LYS A 98 9.86 -7.58 -5.81
N ASN A 99 11.05 -7.03 -5.97
CA ASN A 99 11.71 -6.93 -7.26
C ASN A 99 12.34 -8.27 -7.67
N LYS A 100 12.87 -8.34 -8.90
CA LYS A 100 13.79 -9.41 -9.32
C LYS A 100 15.04 -9.36 -8.44
N ARG A 101 15.66 -10.53 -8.24
CA ARG A 101 16.89 -10.68 -7.46
C ARG A 101 18.06 -9.98 -8.16
N ASN A 102 19.06 -9.57 -7.39
CA ASN A 102 20.32 -9.02 -7.85
C ASN A 102 20.20 -7.73 -8.69
N ILE A 103 19.15 -6.93 -8.45
CA ILE A 103 19.06 -5.57 -8.96
C ILE A 103 19.45 -4.63 -7.82
N PRO A 104 20.70 -4.13 -7.76
CA PRO A 104 21.17 -3.31 -6.64
C PRO A 104 20.66 -1.87 -6.71
N ILE A 105 20.26 -1.40 -7.90
CA ILE A 105 19.87 -0.01 -8.13
C ILE A 105 18.46 0.25 -7.60
N ASN A 106 18.36 1.19 -6.65
CA ASN A 106 17.11 1.58 -6.00
C ASN A 106 16.06 2.06 -7.02
N ARG A 107 16.41 3.01 -7.90
CA ARG A 107 15.48 3.60 -8.87
C ARG A 107 14.81 2.58 -9.79
N SER A 108 15.61 1.73 -10.47
CA SER A 108 15.08 0.67 -11.33
C SER A 108 14.25 -0.35 -10.55
N ALA A 109 14.54 -0.54 -9.26
CA ALA A 109 13.75 -1.40 -8.40
C ALA A 109 12.42 -0.77 -7.99
N CYS A 110 12.41 0.54 -7.71
CA CYS A 110 11.20 1.30 -7.46
C CYS A 110 10.26 1.22 -8.67
N GLU A 111 10.75 1.56 -9.88
CA GLU A 111 9.98 1.50 -11.12
C GLU A 111 9.35 0.12 -11.35
N ALA A 112 10.13 -0.95 -11.16
CA ALA A 112 9.63 -2.32 -11.30
C ALA A 112 8.60 -2.72 -10.23
N ILE A 113 8.68 -2.15 -9.02
CA ILE A 113 7.69 -2.37 -7.95
C ILE A 113 6.42 -1.57 -8.23
N LEU A 114 6.54 -0.30 -8.65
CA LEU A 114 5.41 0.56 -9.02
C LEU A 114 4.63 -0.02 -10.19
N GLN A 115 5.33 -0.53 -11.22
CA GLN A 115 4.70 -1.21 -12.35
C GLN A 115 3.92 -2.46 -11.92
N LYS A 116 4.37 -3.18 -10.89
CA LYS A 116 3.62 -4.32 -10.34
C LYS A 116 2.40 -3.88 -9.53
N LEU A 117 2.49 -2.77 -8.79
CA LEU A 117 1.40 -2.24 -7.99
C LEU A 117 0.32 -1.56 -8.85
N CYS A 118 0.71 -0.98 -9.99
CA CYS A 118 -0.17 -0.33 -10.95
C CYS A 118 0.29 -0.67 -12.39
N PRO A 119 -0.19 -1.79 -12.97
CA PRO A 119 0.30 -2.31 -14.25
C PRO A 119 -0.20 -1.57 -15.50
N PHE A 120 -1.08 -0.59 -15.35
CA PHE A 120 -1.52 0.25 -16.47
C PHE A 120 -0.45 1.29 -16.80
N PRO A 121 -0.33 1.72 -18.08
CA PRO A 121 0.69 2.69 -18.48
C PRO A 121 0.62 3.89 -17.54
N VAL A 122 1.69 4.10 -16.78
CA VAL A 122 1.84 5.24 -15.90
C VAL A 122 2.14 6.41 -16.83
N ASP A 123 1.09 7.01 -17.39
CA ASP A 123 1.22 8.40 -17.74
C ASP A 123 1.35 9.12 -16.39
N TRP A 124 2.55 9.61 -16.08
CA TRP A 124 2.83 10.30 -14.81
C TRP A 124 1.99 11.58 -14.65
N THR A 125 1.16 11.91 -15.64
CA THR A 125 0.17 13.00 -15.63
C THR A 125 -1.28 12.54 -15.42
N ASP A 126 -1.58 11.23 -15.47
CA ASP A 126 -2.95 10.72 -15.27
C ASP A 126 -3.29 10.72 -13.77
N LYS A 127 -4.07 11.73 -13.37
CA LYS A 127 -4.27 12.20 -12.00
C LYS A 127 -4.89 11.18 -11.02
N GLY A 128 -5.15 9.94 -11.42
CA GLY A 128 -5.99 9.01 -10.67
C GLY A 128 -5.34 7.77 -10.07
N ARG A 129 -4.15 7.32 -10.53
CA ARG A 129 -3.64 5.97 -10.16
C ARG A 129 -2.25 5.92 -9.57
N CYS A 130 -1.32 6.76 -10.01
CA CYS A 130 0.03 6.83 -9.48
C CYS A 130 0.50 8.28 -9.53
N GLN A 131 0.90 8.84 -8.39
CA GLN A 131 1.45 10.19 -8.30
C GLN A 131 2.80 10.13 -7.59
N SER A 132 3.80 10.85 -8.12
CA SER A 132 5.13 10.95 -7.51
C SER A 132 5.35 12.37 -7.03
N ILE A 133 5.76 12.51 -5.78
CA ILE A 133 6.17 13.78 -5.18
C ILE A 133 7.68 13.65 -4.92
N PRO A 134 8.54 14.41 -5.62
CA PRO A 134 9.98 14.36 -5.37
C PRO A 134 10.30 14.88 -3.96
N GLU A 135 11.29 14.29 -3.30
CA GLU A 135 11.86 14.86 -2.08
C GLU A 135 12.83 15.99 -2.45
N TYR A 136 12.71 17.15 -1.79
CA TYR A 136 13.48 18.36 -2.07
C TYR A 136 14.90 18.32 -1.50
#